data_AF-A0A8T5AEN5-F1
#
_entry.id   AF-A0A8T5AEN5-F1
#
_cell.length_a   1.000
_cell.length_b   1.000
_cell.length_c   1.000
_cell.angle_alpha   90.00
_cell.angle_beta   90.00
_cell.angle_gamma   90.00
#
_symmetry.space_group_name_H-M   'P 1'
#
loop_
_entity.id
_entity.type
_entity.pdbx_description
1 polymer ?
#
loop_
_entity_poly.entity_id
_entity_poly.type
_entity_poly.pdbx_seq_one_letter_code
_entity_poly.pdbx_strand_id
1 'polypeptide(L)'
;MGMYDGYGRKVVVFPDDGILPRENYYFARMVQVYVADLIGDAREEAAFLIDNTLYIYTQDKQYPKGEKIYAPIRKSYPGVSKPNWKINT
;
A
#
# COMPACT_ATOMS: atom_id res chain seq x y z
N MET A 1 -8.01 8.82 -6.26
CA MET A 1 -7.50 7.43 -6.13
C MET A 1 -6.74 7.31 -4.81
N GLY A 2 -6.50 6.10 -4.28
CA GLY A 2 -5.81 5.96 -3.00
C GLY A 2 -5.80 4.55 -2.44
N MET A 3 -5.24 4.39 -1.25
CA MET A 3 -5.16 3.12 -0.52
C MET A 3 -6.24 3.04 0.54
N TYR A 4 -6.73 1.82 0.79
CA TYR A 4 -7.77 1.52 1.75
C TYR A 4 -7.29 0.41 2.70
N ASP A 5 -7.73 0.47 3.95
CA ASP A 5 -7.47 -0.59 4.92
C ASP A 5 -8.50 -1.73 4.83
N GLY A 6 -8.30 -2.78 5.63
CA GLY A 6 -9.21 -3.93 5.69
C GLY A 6 -10.62 -3.62 6.21
N TYR A 7 -10.87 -2.41 6.71
CA TYR A 7 -12.19 -1.92 7.11
C TYR A 7 -12.85 -1.04 6.04
N GLY A 8 -12.20 -0.84 4.89
CA GLY A 8 -12.69 0.02 3.81
C GLY A 8 -12.49 1.52 4.07
N ARG A 9 -11.70 1.91 5.08
CA ARG A 9 -11.36 3.31 5.34
C ARG A 9 -10.26 3.73 4.37
N LYS A 10 -10.36 4.92 3.78
CA LYS A 10 -9.29 5.48 2.96
C LYS A 10 -8.16 5.97 3.88
N VAL A 11 -6.96 5.44 3.67
CA VAL A 11 -5.79 5.69 4.52
C VAL A 11 -4.68 6.45 3.82
N VAL A 12 -4.64 6.40 2.48
CA VAL A 12 -3.77 7.25 1.67
C VAL A 12 -4.61 7.85 0.55
N VAL A 13 -4.56 9.17 0.41
CA VAL A 13 -5.04 9.88 -0.78
C VAL A 13 -3.84 10.05 -1.68
N PHE A 14 -3.91 9.53 -2.91
CA PHE A 14 -2.85 9.84 -3.87
C PHE A 14 -2.95 11.30 -4.29
N PRO A 15 -1.83 12.05 -4.28
CA PRO A 15 -1.80 13.44 -4.71
C PRO A 15 -2.17 13.54 -6.19
N ASP A 16 -2.71 14.70 -6.56
CA ASP A 16 -3.03 15.02 -7.95
C ASP A 16 -1.82 15.67 -8.66
N ASP A 17 -0.65 15.06 -8.51
CA ASP A 17 0.65 15.59 -8.94
C ASP A 17 1.04 15.20 -10.38
N GLY A 18 0.20 14.40 -11.05
CA GLY A 18 0.45 13.91 -12.40
C GLY A 18 1.48 12.78 -12.49
N ILE A 19 2.03 12.32 -11.35
CA ILE A 19 3.00 11.22 -11.29
C ILE A 19 2.28 9.89 -11.54
N LEU A 20 1.15 9.68 -10.88
CA LEU A 20 0.32 8.50 -11.11
C LEU A 20 -0.58 8.70 -12.33
N PRO A 21 -0.63 7.75 -13.28
CA PRO A 21 -1.48 7.86 -14.45
C PRO A 21 -2.95 7.89 -14.03
N ARG A 22 -3.67 8.95 -14.45
CA ARG A 22 -5.09 9.15 -14.15
C ARG A 22 -6.00 8.21 -14.95
N GLU A 23 -5.57 7.85 -16.16
CA GLU A 23 -6.38 7.14 -17.14
C GLU A 23 -5.50 6.05 -17.79
N ASN A 24 -5.88 4.79 -17.62
CA ASN A 24 -5.24 3.59 -18.19
C ASN A 24 -3.93 3.10 -17.54
N TYR A 25 -4.05 2.52 -16.33
CA TYR A 25 -3.03 1.63 -15.73
C TYR A 25 -2.59 0.48 -16.66
N TYR A 26 -3.46 0.06 -17.59
CA TYR A 26 -3.16 -1.02 -18.54
C TYR A 26 -2.28 -0.59 -19.74
N PHE A 27 -2.18 0.73 -20.01
CA PHE A 27 -1.37 1.26 -21.12
C PHE A 27 -0.22 2.17 -20.67
N ALA A 28 -0.20 2.60 -19.40
CA ALA A 28 0.95 3.24 -18.80
C ALA A 28 2.11 2.22 -18.76
N ARG A 29 3.03 2.37 -19.71
CA ARG A 29 4.26 1.59 -19.85
C ARG A 29 4.87 1.26 -18.48
N MET A 30 4.88 -0.03 -18.15
CA MET A 30 5.69 -0.63 -17.07
C MET A 30 5.53 -0.01 -15.67
N VAL A 31 4.32 0.30 -15.22
CA VAL A 31 4.11 0.55 -13.79
C VAL A 31 4.14 -0.79 -13.06
N GLN A 32 5.32 -1.20 -12.59
CA GLN A 32 5.41 -2.26 -11.58
C GLN A 32 4.93 -1.67 -10.26
N VAL A 33 3.80 -2.19 -9.77
CA VAL A 33 3.30 -1.87 -8.43
C VAL A 33 3.72 -2.99 -7.50
N TYR A 34 4.43 -2.63 -6.44
CA TYR A 34 4.76 -3.55 -5.36
C TYR A 34 4.15 -3.04 -4.06
N VAL A 35 3.44 -3.93 -3.36
CA VAL A 35 2.86 -3.63 -2.05
C VAL A 35 3.60 -4.43 -0.99
N ALA A 36 4.31 -3.75 -0.10
CA ALA A 36 5.09 -4.37 0.96
C ALA A 36 5.24 -3.46 2.17
N ASP A 37 5.61 -4.08 3.29
CA ASP A 37 6.12 -3.42 4.48
C ASP A 37 7.57 -2.99 4.20
N LEU A 38 7.76 -1.72 3.89
CA LEU A 38 9.07 -1.10 3.61
C LEU A 38 9.62 -0.34 4.83
N ILE A 39 8.77 -0.03 5.80
CA ILE A 39 9.12 0.82 6.95
C ILE A 39 9.24 0.04 8.27
N GLY A 40 8.92 -1.25 8.27
CA GLY A 40 9.03 -2.14 9.43
C GLY A 40 7.88 -1.99 10.42
N ASP A 41 6.70 -1.56 9.97
CA ASP A 41 5.50 -1.52 10.78
C ASP A 41 4.29 -2.11 10.03
N ALA A 42 3.13 -2.07 10.67
CA ALA A 42 1.94 -2.73 10.13
C ALA A 42 1.22 -1.94 9.02
N ARG A 43 1.77 -0.80 8.59
CA ARG A 43 1.33 -0.08 7.40
C ARG A 43 1.86 -0.81 6.16
N GLU A 44 1.19 -0.54 5.05
CA GLU A 44 1.58 -1.06 3.76
C GLU A 44 1.98 0.11 2.89
N GLU A 45 3.08 -0.04 2.16
CA GLU A 45 3.53 0.92 1.17
C GLU A 45 3.14 0.46 -0.22
N ALA A 46 2.66 1.39 -1.04
CA ALA A 46 2.54 1.19 -2.48
C ALA A 46 3.75 1.83 -3.18
N ALA A 47 4.60 0.99 -3.76
CA ALA A 47 5.78 1.40 -4.51
C ALA A 47 5.53 1.33 -6.02
N PHE A 48 5.85 2.41 -6.72
CA PHE A 48 5.70 2.58 -8.16
C PHE A 48 7.05 2.93 -8.78
N LEU A 49 7.53 2.12 -9.73
CA LEU A 49 8.71 2.45 -10.53
C LEU A 49 8.26 3.07 -11.86
N ILE A 50 8.56 4.35 -12.05
CA ILE A 50 8.19 5.13 -13.25
C ILE A 50 9.43 5.89 -13.72
N ASP A 51 9.83 5.72 -14.98
CA ASP A 51 11.00 6.39 -15.58
C ASP A 51 12.25 6.36 -14.66
N ASN A 52 12.57 5.16 -14.14
CA ASN A 52 13.66 4.90 -13.19
C ASN A 52 13.57 5.64 -11.85
N THR A 53 12.41 6.23 -11.54
CA THR A 53 12.14 6.86 -10.24
C THR A 53 11.20 5.99 -9.44
N LEU A 54 11.55 5.73 -8.18
CA LEU A 54 10.73 4.98 -7.25
C LEU A 54 9.89 5.94 -6.41
N TYR A 55 8.57 5.87 -6.58
CA TYR A 55 7.59 6.61 -5.79
C TYR A 55 6.98 5.68 -4.75
N ILE A 56 7.11 6.03 -3.48
CA ILE A 56 6.56 5.26 -2.36
C ILE A 56 5.47 6.10 -1.70
N TYR A 57 4.26 5.55 -1.68
CA TYR A 57 3.13 6.13 -0.98
C TYR A 57 2.87 5.34 0.31
N THR A 58 2.87 6.06 1.43
CA THR A 58 2.56 5.52 2.77
C THR A 58 1.61 6.46 3.51
N GLN A 59 1.08 5.99 4.63
CA GLN A 59 0.23 6.78 5.52
C GLN A 59 1.07 7.80 6.30
N ASP A 60 0.57 9.01 6.43
CA ASP A 60 1.21 10.10 7.17
C ASP A 60 1.25 9.86 8.69
N LYS A 61 0.28 9.11 9.21
CA LYS A 61 0.12 8.82 10.63
C LYS A 61 0.32 7.34 10.91
N GLN A 62 0.98 7.06 12.03
CA GLN A 62 1.00 5.72 12.60
C GLN A 62 -0.38 5.35 13.13
N TYR A 63 -0.68 4.06 13.16
CA TYR A 63 -1.82 3.56 13.91
C TYR A 63 -1.65 3.87 15.40
N PRO A 64 -2.73 4.16 16.15
CA PRO A 64 -2.66 4.29 17.60
C PRO A 64 -2.16 2.99 18.25
N LYS A 65 -1.41 3.11 19.36
CA LYS A 65 -1.00 1.96 20.16
C LYS A 65 -2.23 1.25 20.74
N GLY A 66 -2.20 -0.07 20.77
CA GLY A 66 -3.30 -0.89 21.28
C GLY A 66 -4.41 -1.19 20.27
N GLU A 67 -4.41 -0.56 19.09
CA GLU A 67 -5.43 -0.84 18.07
C GLU A 67 -5.19 -2.19 17.38
N LYS A 68 -6.30 -2.86 17.03
CA LYS A 68 -6.30 -4.07 16.22
C LYS A 68 -6.26 -3.70 14.74
N ILE A 69 -5.10 -3.84 14.12
CA ILE A 69 -4.85 -3.40 12.75
C ILE A 69 -4.70 -4.58 11.80
N TYR A 70 -5.10 -4.38 10.54
CA TYR A 70 -5.00 -5.40 9.50
C TYR A 70 -3.53 -5.71 9.22
N ALA A 71 -3.15 -6.98 9.38
CA ALA A 71 -1.78 -7.45 9.28
C ALA A 71 -1.78 -8.87 8.66
N PRO A 72 -2.05 -9.00 7.35
CA PRO A 72 -2.30 -10.29 6.72
C PRO A 72 -1.10 -11.22 6.80
N ILE A 73 -1.37 -12.52 6.86
CA ILE A 73 -0.32 -13.54 6.72
C ILE A 73 -0.05 -13.69 5.23
N ARG A 74 1.03 -13.05 4.78
CA ARG A 74 1.49 -13.07 3.40
C ARG A 74 1.96 -14.47 3.02
N LYS A 75 1.51 -14.95 1.86
CA LYS A 75 2.09 -16.13 1.21
C LYS A 75 2.80 -15.66 -0.05
N SER A 76 3.99 -16.20 -0.30
CA SER A 76 4.66 -16.04 -1.59
C SER A 76 3.88 -16.79 -2.68
N TYR A 77 4.03 -16.34 -3.93
CA TYR A 77 3.36 -16.90 -5.12
C TYR A 77 3.37 -18.46 -5.14
N PRO A 78 2.27 -19.13 -5.53
CA PRO A 78 1.00 -18.59 -6.04
C PRO A 78 -0.07 -18.36 -4.95
N GLY A 79 0.33 -18.25 -3.67
CA GLY A 79 -0.61 -18.24 -2.55
C GLY A 79 -1.39 -16.94 -2.38
N VAL A 80 -2.69 -17.05 -2.09
CA VAL A 80 -3.51 -15.93 -1.60
C VAL A 80 -3.14 -15.65 -0.13
N SER A 81 -2.88 -14.37 0.18
CA SER A 81 -2.66 -13.92 1.56
C SER A 81 -3.88 -14.22 2.44
N LYS A 82 -3.66 -14.72 3.65
CA LYS A 82 -4.75 -14.94 4.61
C LYS A 82 -5.00 -13.66 5.41
N PRO A 83 -6.27 -13.29 5.64
CA PRO A 83 -6.57 -12.15 6.50
C PRO A 83 -6.08 -12.44 7.92
N ASN A 84 -5.51 -11.42 8.56
CA ASN A 84 -5.04 -11.49 9.94
C ASN A 84 -4.98 -10.07 10.53
N TRP A 85 -4.95 -9.98 11.86
CA TRP A 85 -4.88 -8.71 12.58
C TRP A 85 -3.96 -8.84 13.78
N LYS A 86 -3.25 -7.76 14.12
CA LYS A 86 -2.37 -7.69 15.29
C LYS A 86 -2.70 -6.46 16.13
N ILE A 87 -2.37 -6.51 17.41
CA ILE A 87 -2.37 -5.32 18.25
C ILE A 87 -1.11 -4.52 17.91
N ASN A 88 -1.29 -3.23 17.63
CA ASN A 88 -0.18 -2.31 17.42
C ASN A 88 0.56 -2.07 18.74
N THR A 89 1.84 -2.45 18.84
CA THR A 89 2.65 -2.39 20.08
C THR A 89 3.58 -1.19 20.11
#